data_AF-A0A0Q9KUB2-F1
#
_entry.id   AF-A0A0Q9KUB2-F1
#
_cell.length_a   1.000
_cell.length_b   1.000
_cell.length_c   1.000
_cell.angle_alpha   90.00
_cell.angle_beta   90.00
_cell.angle_gamma   90.00
#
_symmetry.space_group_name_H-M   'P 1'
#
loop_
_entity.id
_entity.type
_entity.pdbx_description
1 polymer ?
#
loop_
_entity_poly.entity_id
_entity_poly.type
_entity_poly.pdbx_seq_one_letter_code
_entity_poly.pdbx_strand_id
1 'polypeptide(L)' 'MSLKAISYFSLIIGTALIFYGALPSVFAYPYSDDPNSGPSNIWELTLMISYKGWIWLLIIGLVLSVFSVLKLRRK' A
#
# COMPACT_ATOMS: atom_id res chain seq x y z
N MET A 1 -23.37 -5.27 8.63
CA MET A 1 -22.68 -4.85 7.38
C MET A 1 -22.87 -5.92 6.32
N SER A 2 -23.29 -5.59 5.09
CA SER A 2 -23.53 -6.59 4.03
C SER A 2 -22.21 -7.18 3.49
N LEU A 3 -22.21 -8.46 3.08
CA LEU A 3 -21.05 -9.11 2.43
C LEU A 3 -20.55 -8.33 1.20
N LYS A 4 -21.44 -7.62 0.49
CA LYS A 4 -21.08 -6.76 -0.64
C LYS A 4 -20.28 -5.55 -0.17
N ALA A 5 -20.75 -4.87 0.88
CA ALA A 5 -20.05 -3.74 1.47
C ALA A 5 -18.64 -4.17 1.90
N ILE A 6 -18.50 -5.30 2.63
CA ILE A 6 -17.19 -5.81 3.06
C ILE A 6 -16.26 -6.02 1.85
N SER A 7 -16.76 -6.63 0.77
CA SER A 7 -15.96 -6.88 -0.43
C SER A 7 -15.51 -5.58 -1.11
N TYR A 8 -16.38 -4.56 -1.17
CA TYR A 8 -15.99 -3.24 -1.69
C TYR A 8 -14.97 -2.55 -0.80
N PHE A 9 -15.15 -2.58 0.53
CA PHE A 9 -14.17 -2.02 1.47
C PHE A 9 -12.81 -2.73 1.35
N SER A 10 -12.80 -4.06 1.26
CA SER A 10 -11.57 -4.82 1.04
C SER A 10 -10.90 -4.49 -0.30
N LEU A 11 -11.67 -4.23 -1.36
CA LEU A 11 -11.13 -3.81 -2.65
C LEU A 11 -10.50 -2.40 -2.57
N ILE A 12 -11.16 -1.46 -1.90
CA ILE A 12 -10.66 -0.09 -1.71
C ILE A 12 -9.35 -0.13 -0.92
N ILE A 13 -9.32 -0.86 0.20
CA ILE A 13 -8.10 -1.01 1.02
C ILE A 13 -7.00 -1.70 0.23
N GLY A 14 -7.31 -2.78 -0.50
CA GLY A 14 -6.32 -3.49 -1.32
C GLY A 14 -5.71 -2.60 -2.39
N THR A 15 -6.54 -1.80 -3.05
CA THR A 15 -6.11 -0.82 -4.06
C THR A 15 -5.22 0.26 -3.44
N ALA A 16 -5.61 0.81 -2.29
CA ALA A 16 -4.81 1.82 -1.58
C ALA A 16 -3.43 1.27 -1.17
N LEU A 17 -3.36 0.03 -0.69
CA LEU A 17 -2.10 -0.64 -0.34
C LEU A 17 -1.20 -0.84 -1.55
N ILE A 18 -1.77 -1.18 -2.71
CA ILE A 18 -1.02 -1.29 -3.96
C ILE A 18 -0.41 0.07 -4.33
N PHE A 19 -1.20 1.15 -4.33
CA PHE A 19 -0.69 2.49 -4.60
C PHE A 19 0.42 2.89 -3.62
N TYR A 20 0.21 2.60 -2.33
CA TYR A 20 1.19 2.91 -1.30
C TYR A 20 2.49 2.11 -1.46
N GLY A 21 2.40 0.81 -1.75
CA GLY A 21 3.55 -0.06 -2.00
C GLY A 21 4.24 0.19 -3.35
N ALA A 22 3.57 0.88 -4.27
CA ALA A 22 4.16 1.29 -5.55
C ALA A 22 4.93 2.63 -5.46
N LEU A 23 4.83 3.38 -4.36
CA LEU A 23 5.58 4.64 -4.21
C LEU A 23 7.09 4.49 -4.50
N PRO A 24 7.79 3.42 -4.07
CA PRO A 24 9.23 3.27 -4.30
C PRO A 24 9.64 3.06 -5.75
N SER A 25 8.70 2.72 -6.64
CA SER A 25 8.98 2.62 -8.08
C SER A 25 8.85 3.95 -8.82
N VAL A 26 8.24 4.96 -8.18
CA VAL A 26 7.97 6.27 -8.77
C VAL A 26 8.85 7.36 -8.16
N PHE A 27 9.09 7.29 -6.85
CA PHE A 27 9.87 8.27 -6.11
C PHE A 27 11.31 7.80 -5.89
N ALA A 28 12.22 8.75 -5.65
CA ALA A 28 13.62 8.45 -5.36
C ALA A 28 13.80 7.87 -3.95
N TYR A 29 14.91 7.16 -3.75
CA TYR A 29 15.28 6.58 -2.46
C TYR A 29 15.38 7.68 -1.38
N PRO A 30 14.60 7.60 -0.29
CA PRO A 30 14.41 8.72 0.64
C PRO A 30 15.44 8.77 1.76
N TYR A 31 16.39 7.84 1.82
CA TYR A 31 17.41 7.83 2.86
C TYR A 31 18.67 8.55 2.39
N SER A 32 19.27 9.34 3.29
CA SER A 32 20.61 9.91 3.14
C SER A 32 21.58 9.28 4.14
N ASP A 33 22.87 9.33 3.86
CA ASP A 33 23.93 8.80 4.74
C ASP A 33 24.37 9.80 5.84
N ASP A 34 23.63 10.90 6.02
CA ASP A 34 23.96 11.93 7.00
C ASP A 34 23.66 11.47 8.45
N PRO A 35 24.37 12.01 9.47
CA PRO A 35 24.11 11.68 10.88
C PRO A 35 22.69 12.01 11.37
N ASN A 36 22.02 12.96 10.71
CA ASN A 36 20.64 13.39 10.97
C ASN A 36 19.69 13.01 9.82
N SER A 37 19.85 11.81 9.25
CA SER A 37 19.06 11.25 8.14
C SER A 37 17.65 10.77 8.54
N GLY A 38 17.04 11.42 9.53
CA GLY A 38 15.63 11.22 9.85
C GLY A 38 14.72 11.91 8.82
N PRO A 39 13.43 11.55 8.77
CA PRO A 39 12.49 12.24 7.90
C PRO A 39 12.34 13.70 8.32
N SER A 40 12.54 14.63 7.38
CA SER A 40 12.35 16.07 7.62
C SER A 40 10.87 16.47 7.72
N ASN A 41 9.99 15.65 7.14
CA ASN A 41 8.56 15.90 7.08
C ASN A 41 7.75 14.58 6.98
N ILE A 42 6.42 14.70 7.06
CA ILE A 42 5.50 13.56 7.01
C ILE A 42 5.58 12.83 5.67
N TRP A 43 5.86 13.53 4.57
CA TRP A 43 5.97 12.93 3.24
C TRP A 43 7.20 12.03 3.11
N GLU A 44 8.36 12.46 3.60
CA GLU A 44 9.56 11.63 3.66
C GLU A 44 9.38 10.43 4.58
N LEU A 45 8.74 10.61 5.74
CA LEU A 45 8.39 9.50 6.62
C LEU A 45 7.51 8.48 5.89
N THR A 46 6.53 8.95 5.13
CA THR A 46 5.63 8.11 4.32
C THR A 46 6.41 7.31 3.28
N LEU A 47 7.35 7.95 2.57
CA LEU A 47 8.21 7.28 1.60
C LEU A 47 9.12 6.26 2.27
N MET A 48 9.78 6.60 3.38
CA MET A 48 10.66 5.68 4.11
C MET A 48 9.91 4.42 4.59
N ILE A 49 8.70 4.59 5.16
CA ILE A 49 7.85 3.46 5.56
C ILE A 49 7.50 2.60 4.34
N SER A 50 7.12 3.23 3.23
CA SER A 50 6.80 2.52 2.00
C SER A 50 8.01 1.73 1.49
N TYR A 51 9.20 2.34 1.40
CA TYR A 51 10.44 1.67 1.00
C TYR A 51 10.80 0.46 1.87
N LYS A 52 10.51 0.51 3.17
CA LYS A 52 10.76 -0.62 4.08
C LYS A 52 9.77 -1.77 3.87
N GLY A 53 8.52 -1.47 3.52
CA GLY A 53 7.40 -2.43 3.49
C GLY A 53 6.86 -2.77 2.11
N TRP A 54 7.42 -2.21 1.03
CA TRP A 54 6.78 -2.14 -0.29
C TRP A 54 6.31 -3.49 -0.84
N ILE A 55 7.15 -4.52 -0.76
CA ILE A 55 6.81 -5.87 -1.23
C ILE A 55 5.60 -6.42 -0.47
N TRP A 56 5.59 -6.29 0.86
CA TRP A 56 4.48 -6.78 1.68
C TRP A 56 3.18 -6.02 1.42
N LEU A 57 3.28 -4.70 1.26
CA LEU A 57 2.14 -3.84 0.91
C LEU A 57 1.53 -4.26 -0.43
N LEU A 58 2.35 -4.51 -1.45
CA LEU A 58 1.91 -4.99 -2.75
C LEU A 58 1.26 -6.38 -2.66
N ILE A 59 1.88 -7.34 -1.96
CA ILE A 59 1.34 -8.69 -1.80
C ILE A 59 -0.03 -8.65 -1.11
N ILE A 60 -0.13 -7.98 0.05
CA ILE A 60 -1.38 -7.88 0.81
C ILE A 60 -2.45 -7.16 -0.01
N GLY A 61 -2.08 -6.06 -0.67
CA GLY A 61 -2.99 -5.29 -1.50
C GLY A 61 -3.53 -6.09 -2.69
N LEU A 62 -2.68 -6.89 -3.34
CA LEU A 62 -3.06 -7.74 -4.47
C LEU A 62 -3.96 -8.88 -4.01
N VAL A 63 -3.62 -9.57 -2.91
CA VAL A 63 -4.45 -10.63 -2.33
C VAL A 63 -5.84 -10.11 -1.96
N LEU A 64 -5.92 -8.95 -1.28
CA LEU A 64 -7.19 -8.33 -0.92
C LEU A 64 -8.01 -7.96 -2.16
N SER A 65 -7.38 -7.38 -3.17
CA SER A 65 -8.05 -6.96 -4.39
C SER A 65 -8.59 -8.15 -5.19
N VAL A 66 -7.76 -9.17 -5.42
CA VAL A 66 -8.13 -10.39 -6.14
C VAL A 66 -9.26 -11.12 -5.42
N PHE A 67 -9.13 -11.32 -4.09
CA PHE A 67 -10.16 -11.98 -3.30
C PHE A 67 -11.50 -11.24 -3.36
N SER A 68 -11.46 -9.91 -3.26
CA SER A 68 -12.65 -9.06 -3.32
C SER A 68 -13.34 -9.13 -4.68
N VAL A 69 -12.57 -9.08 -5.78
CA VAL A 69 -13.11 -9.20 -7.14
C VAL A 69 -13.72 -10.57 -7.37
N LEU A 70 -13.05 -11.65 -6.97
CA LEU A 70 -13.58 -13.01 -7.11
C LEU A 70 -14.90 -13.17 -6.34
N LYS A 71 -15.00 -12.59 -5.15
CA LYS A 71 -16.21 -12.63 -4.32
C LYS A 71 -17.35 -11.78 -4.88
N LEU A 72 -17.04 -10.64 -5.51
CA LEU A 72 -18.03 -9.80 -6.19
C LEU A 72 -18.54 -10.46 -7.49
N ARG A 73 -17.69 -11.20 -8.22
CA ARG A 73 -18.04 -11.89 -9.48
C ARG A 73 -18.81 -13.20 -9.29
N ARG A 74 -18.62 -13.91 -8.16
CA ARG A 74 -19.30 -15.19 -7.86
C ARG A 74 -20.77 -15.05 -7.44
N LYS A 75 -21.32 -13.84 -7.44
CA LYS A 75 -22.71 -13.53 -7.15
C LYS A 75 -23.34 -12.82 -8.33
#